data_AF-A0A9D8TI54-F1
#
_entry.id   AF-A0A9D8TI54-F1
#
_cell.length_a   1.000
_cell.length_b   1.000
_cell.length_c   1.000
_cell.angle_alpha   90.00
_cell.angle_beta   90.00
_cell.angle_gamma   90.00
#
_symmetry.space_group_name_H-M   'P 1'
#
loop_
_entity.id
_entity.type
_entity.pdbx_description
1 polymer ?
#
loop_
_entity_poly.entity_id
_entity_poly.type
_entity_poly.pdbx_seq_one_letter_code
_entity_poly.pdbx_strand_id
1 'polypeptide(L)'
;MAQKKKTNNKANILQSLKEQWNNIVHIAQNEKAYFIVGALLVLLMLYLCILLISFFFTGAADQSVVGHLRFTELGSVAKGDVHNWNGAFGAWLSNIIMNKWFGVSSLLLAFYGLLAGLRLMRVRVSKLGKGFVYSAFLFIWISIFFGFIFAGQ
;
A
#
# COMPACT_ATOMS: atom_id res chain seq x y z
N MET A 1 -28.25 35.02 -29.48
CA MET A 1 -27.27 34.15 -30.18
C MET A 1 -26.10 33.68 -29.30
N ALA A 2 -25.67 34.43 -28.28
CA ALA A 2 -24.52 34.04 -27.42
C ALA A 2 -24.75 32.81 -26.51
N GLN A 3 -25.98 32.58 -26.01
CA GLN A 3 -26.27 31.45 -25.12
C GLN A 3 -26.21 30.08 -25.83
N LYS A 4 -26.64 30.00 -27.10
CA LYS A 4 -26.61 28.76 -27.91
C LYS A 4 -25.17 28.28 -28.19
N LYS A 5 -24.21 29.22 -28.29
CA LYS A 5 -22.77 28.93 -28.50
C LYS A 5 -22.10 28.33 -27.25
N LYS A 6 -22.49 28.75 -26.03
CA LYS A 6 -22.01 28.17 -24.77
C LYS A 6 -22.54 26.74 -24.54
N THR A 7 -23.81 26.47 -24.88
CA THR A 7 -24.43 25.14 -24.73
C THR A 7 -23.79 24.10 -25.64
N ASN A 8 -23.50 24.44 -26.90
CA ASN A 8 -22.81 23.55 -27.84
C ASN A 8 -21.39 23.21 -27.39
N ASN A 9 -20.66 24.17 -26.82
CA ASN A 9 -19.30 23.92 -26.34
C ASN A 9 -19.28 22.98 -25.13
N LYS A 10 -20.27 23.08 -24.24
CA LYS A 10 -20.42 22.18 -23.08
C LYS A 10 -20.80 20.76 -23.52
N ALA A 11 -21.67 20.61 -24.52
CA ALA A 11 -22.02 19.31 -25.09
C ALA A 11 -20.82 18.60 -25.73
N ASN A 12 -19.98 19.34 -26.48
CA ASN A 12 -18.77 18.80 -27.12
C ASN A 12 -17.72 18.35 -26.10
N ILE A 13 -17.55 19.07 -24.98
CA ILE A 13 -16.65 18.68 -23.89
C ILE A 13 -17.16 17.41 -23.19
N LEU A 14 -18.47 17.30 -22.95
CA LEU A 14 -19.04 16.08 -22.34
C LEU A 14 -18.89 14.87 -23.26
N GLN A 15 -19.01 15.08 -24.58
CA GLN A 15 -18.82 14.03 -25.57
C GLN A 15 -17.34 13.58 -25.64
N SER A 16 -16.39 14.51 -25.61
CA SER A 16 -14.95 14.16 -25.61
C SER A 16 -14.52 13.47 -24.32
N LEU A 17 -15.06 13.87 -23.16
CA LEU A 17 -14.83 13.17 -21.89
C LEU A 17 -15.42 11.75 -21.90
N LYS A 18 -16.60 11.59 -22.52
CA LYS A 18 -17.25 10.27 -22.65
C LYS A 18 -16.46 9.34 -23.59
N GLU A 19 -15.89 9.87 -24.67
CA GLU A 19 -15.01 9.14 -25.58
C GLU A 19 -13.69 8.75 -24.89
N GLN A 20 -13.06 9.67 -24.16
CA GLN A 20 -11.86 9.38 -23.37
C GLN A 20 -12.14 8.29 -22.32
N TRP A 21 -13.29 8.37 -21.64
CA TRP A 21 -13.72 7.36 -20.67
C TRP A 21 -13.89 5.98 -21.32
N ASN A 22 -14.59 5.91 -22.46
CA ASN A 22 -14.79 4.66 -23.18
C ASN A 22 -13.46 4.04 -23.62
N ASN A 23 -12.50 4.85 -24.07
CA ASN A 23 -11.17 4.38 -24.44
C ASN A 23 -10.40 3.82 -23.23
N ILE A 24 -10.46 4.48 -22.07
CA ILE A 24 -9.85 3.99 -20.82
C ILE A 24 -10.49 2.67 -20.39
N VAL A 25 -11.82 2.56 -20.46
CA VAL A 25 -12.54 1.32 -20.15
C VAL A 25 -12.14 0.19 -21.10
N HIS A 26 -12.01 0.47 -22.40
CA HIS A 26 -11.57 -0.51 -23.38
C HIS A 26 -10.14 -1.00 -23.13
N ILE A 27 -9.24 -0.10 -22.71
CA ILE A 27 -7.88 -0.46 -22.30
C ILE A 27 -7.91 -1.31 -21.03
N ALA A 28 -8.72 -0.94 -20.04
CA ALA A 28 -8.85 -1.66 -18.77
C ALA A 28 -9.48 -3.05 -18.92
N GLN A 29 -10.30 -3.26 -19.96
CA GLN A 29 -10.88 -4.57 -20.29
C GLN A 29 -9.88 -5.54 -20.95
N ASN A 30 -8.71 -5.07 -21.37
CA ASN A 30 -7.69 -5.95 -21.95
C ASN A 30 -7.04 -6.85 -20.90
N GLU A 31 -6.87 -8.12 -21.21
CA GLU A 31 -6.19 -9.08 -20.31
C GLU A 31 -4.77 -8.65 -19.93
N LYS A 32 -4.07 -8.01 -20.87
CA LYS A 32 -2.74 -7.44 -20.64
C LYS A 32 -2.74 -6.31 -19.60
N ALA A 33 -3.82 -5.51 -19.54
CA ALA A 33 -3.93 -4.44 -18.56
C ALA A 33 -4.08 -5.00 -17.14
N TYR A 34 -4.91 -6.03 -16.94
CA TYR A 34 -5.01 -6.73 -15.66
C TYR A 34 -3.67 -7.32 -15.21
N PHE A 35 -2.92 -7.91 -16.14
CA PHE A 35 -1.59 -8.43 -15.85
C PHE A 35 -0.61 -7.32 -15.42
N ILE A 36 -0.55 -6.21 -16.16
CA ILE A 36 0.34 -5.07 -15.85
C ILE A 36 -0.02 -4.45 -14.50
N VAL A 37 -1.30 -4.18 -14.26
CA VAL A 37 -1.77 -3.62 -12.98
C VAL A 37 -1.46 -4.60 -11.84
N GLY A 38 -1.65 -5.89 -12.06
CA GLY A 38 -1.32 -6.94 -11.08
C GLY A 38 0.18 -6.97 -10.77
N ALA A 39 1.03 -6.93 -11.78
CA ALA A 39 2.48 -6.90 -11.62
C ALA A 39 2.96 -5.65 -10.86
N LEU A 40 2.44 -4.47 -11.22
CA LEU A 40 2.74 -3.22 -10.50
C LEU A 40 2.27 -3.29 -9.05
N LEU A 41 1.09 -3.87 -8.80
CA LEU A 41 0.59 -4.06 -7.44
C LEU A 41 1.49 -5.02 -6.64
N VAL A 42 1.94 -6.12 -7.23
CA VAL A 42 2.88 -7.05 -6.57
C VAL A 42 4.19 -6.34 -6.22
N LEU A 43 4.77 -5.59 -7.14
CA LEU A 43 6.00 -4.83 -6.90
C LEU A 43 5.82 -3.81 -5.77
N LEU A 44 4.71 -3.07 -5.78
CA LEU A 44 4.36 -2.11 -4.74
C LEU A 44 4.22 -2.80 -3.37
N MET A 45 3.53 -3.94 -3.32
CA MET A 45 3.29 -4.66 -2.07
C MET A 45 4.56 -5.33 -1.54
N LEU A 46 5.43 -5.85 -2.41
CA LEU A 46 6.77 -6.31 -2.02
C LEU A 46 7.59 -5.18 -1.41
N TYR A 47 7.58 -4.01 -2.04
CA TYR A 47 8.26 -2.83 -1.53
C TYR A 47 7.73 -2.43 -0.15
N LEU A 48 6.42 -2.40 0.03
CA LEU A 48 5.80 -2.13 1.34
C LEU A 48 6.17 -3.19 2.39
N CYS A 49 6.20 -4.48 2.05
CA CYS A 49 6.65 -5.52 2.96
C CYS A 49 8.07 -5.24 3.47
N ILE A 50 9.00 -4.87 2.58
CA ILE A 50 10.39 -4.55 2.96
C ILE A 50 10.42 -3.34 3.91
N LEU A 51 9.64 -2.29 3.61
CA LEU A 51 9.53 -1.10 4.47
C LEU A 51 9.01 -1.43 5.87
N LEU A 52 7.94 -2.22 5.95
CA LEU A 52 7.31 -2.58 7.22
C LEU A 52 8.22 -3.51 8.04
N ILE A 53 8.87 -4.49 7.41
CA ILE A 53 9.83 -5.38 8.07
C ILE A 53 11.03 -4.58 8.59
N SER A 54 11.61 -3.70 7.77
CA SER A 54 12.71 -2.81 8.18
C SER A 54 12.32 -1.95 9.40
N PHE A 55 11.09 -1.43 9.39
CA PHE A 55 10.55 -0.64 10.51
C PHE A 55 10.42 -1.42 11.83
N PHE A 56 10.24 -2.74 11.82
CA PHE A 56 10.25 -3.52 13.07
C PHE A 56 11.61 -3.48 13.78
N PHE A 57 12.70 -3.35 13.02
CA PHE A 57 14.04 -3.30 13.58
C PHE A 57 14.47 -1.87 13.92
N THR A 58 14.15 -0.90 13.08
CA THR A 58 14.66 0.47 13.21
C THR A 58 13.63 1.49 13.67
N GLY A 59 12.35 1.12 13.71
CA GLY A 59 11.24 2.05 13.89
C GLY A 59 11.26 2.79 15.22
N ALA A 60 11.71 2.15 16.31
CA ALA A 60 11.84 2.81 17.61
C ALA A 60 12.90 3.92 17.61
N ALA A 61 14.03 3.70 16.92
CA ALA A 61 15.09 4.69 16.79
C ALA A 61 14.68 5.82 15.82
N ASP A 62 13.98 5.47 14.75
CA ASP A 62 13.59 6.42 13.71
C ASP A 62 12.36 7.24 14.12
N GLN A 63 11.55 6.79 15.08
CA GLN A 63 10.28 7.44 15.47
C GLN A 63 10.46 8.87 15.97
N SER A 64 11.51 9.18 16.74
CA SER A 64 11.78 10.53 17.21
C SER A 64 12.15 11.48 16.07
N VAL A 65 12.79 10.96 15.03
CA VAL A 65 13.25 11.71 13.86
C VAL A 65 12.12 11.93 12.85
N VAL A 66 11.39 10.87 12.45
CA VAL A 66 10.33 10.96 11.42
C VAL A 66 8.91 11.16 11.97
N GLY A 67 8.69 11.10 13.28
CA GLY A 67 7.36 11.14 13.89
C GLY A 67 6.57 12.42 13.62
N HIS A 68 7.28 13.55 13.52
CA HIS A 68 6.71 14.89 13.36
C HIS A 68 6.87 15.47 11.94
N LEU A 69 7.64 14.81 11.07
CA LEU A 69 7.97 15.33 9.74
C LEU A 69 6.80 15.22 8.75
N ARG A 70 6.63 16.28 7.95
CA ARG A 70 5.75 16.28 6.77
C ARG A 70 6.50 15.80 5.53
N PHE A 71 5.77 15.34 4.51
CA PHE A 71 6.36 14.87 3.25
C PHE A 71 7.37 15.86 2.63
N THR A 72 7.11 17.16 2.75
CA THR A 72 7.96 18.25 2.24
C THR A 72 9.31 18.38 2.98
N GLU A 73 9.40 17.86 4.19
CA GLU A 73 10.56 17.96 5.08
C GLU A 73 11.44 16.70 5.03
N LEU A 74 11.04 15.68 4.24
CA LEU A 74 11.84 14.47 4.06
C LEU A 74 13.17 14.74 3.37
N GLY A 75 13.21 15.73 2.47
CA GLY A 75 14.42 16.09 1.74
C GLY A 75 15.50 16.75 2.61
N SER A 76 15.12 17.28 3.77
CA SER A 76 16.04 17.89 4.74
C SER A 76 16.61 16.92 5.76
N VAL A 77 16.15 15.66 5.78
CA VAL A 77 16.68 14.63 6.69
C VAL A 77 18.04 14.18 6.17
N ALA A 78 19.09 14.28 6.99
CA ALA A 78 20.42 13.90 6.57
C ALA A 78 20.49 12.37 6.35
N LYS A 79 21.28 11.96 5.35
CA LYS A 79 21.59 10.54 5.14
C LYS A 79 22.41 10.03 6.33
N GLY A 80 21.74 9.40 7.30
CA GLY A 80 22.35 8.88 8.53
C GLY A 80 21.48 9.06 9.77
N ASP A 81 20.54 10.02 9.75
CA ASP A 81 19.63 10.25 10.88
C ASP A 81 18.55 9.16 11.02
N VAL A 82 18.42 8.32 9.99
CA VAL A 82 17.42 7.26 9.88
C VAL A 82 18.14 5.96 9.58
N HIS A 83 17.88 4.95 10.41
CA HIS A 83 18.50 3.63 10.33
C HIS A 83 17.75 2.69 9.37
N ASN A 84 16.50 3.02 9.01
CA ASN A 84 15.72 2.25 8.06
C ASN A 84 16.47 2.03 6.73
N TRP A 85 16.47 0.79 6.22
CA TRP A 85 17.17 0.41 4.99
C TRP A 85 16.75 1.21 3.74
N ASN A 86 15.55 1.78 3.73
CA ASN A 86 15.05 2.64 2.64
C ASN A 86 15.17 4.15 2.95
N GLY A 87 15.96 4.50 3.97
CA GLY A 87 16.21 5.87 4.41
C GLY A 87 14.96 6.58 4.94
N ALA A 88 14.99 7.92 4.89
CA ALA A 88 13.96 8.78 5.47
C ALA A 88 12.55 8.55 4.88
N PHE A 89 12.45 8.29 3.58
CA PHE A 89 11.16 7.99 2.94
C PHE A 89 10.56 6.68 3.44
N GLY A 90 11.38 5.64 3.54
CA GLY A 90 10.95 4.36 4.06
C GLY A 90 10.48 4.45 5.51
N ALA A 91 11.27 5.12 6.37
CA ALA A 91 10.91 5.33 7.76
C ALA A 91 9.63 6.15 7.93
N TRP A 92 9.47 7.22 7.15
CA TRP A 92 8.27 8.05 7.18
C TRP A 92 7.02 7.28 6.73
N LEU A 93 7.09 6.57 5.60
CA LEU A 93 5.95 5.84 5.05
C LEU A 93 5.52 4.68 5.95
N SER A 94 6.49 3.90 6.45
CA SER A 94 6.23 2.82 7.40
C SER A 94 5.72 3.35 8.74
N ASN A 95 6.25 4.46 9.27
CA ASN A 95 5.74 5.10 10.48
C ASN A 95 4.28 5.56 10.33
N ILE A 96 3.88 6.12 9.18
CA ILE A 96 2.48 6.49 8.93
C ILE A 96 1.59 5.24 8.91
N ILE A 97 1.97 4.23 8.14
CA ILE A 97 1.15 3.01 7.96
C ILE A 97 1.02 2.24 9.29
N MET A 98 2.13 2.09 10.01
CA MET A 98 2.21 1.30 11.24
C MET A 98 1.68 2.07 12.45
N ASN A 99 2.14 3.30 12.70
CA ASN A 99 1.80 4.00 13.94
C ASN A 99 0.55 4.88 13.85
N LYS A 100 0.14 5.31 12.65
CA LYS A 100 -1.02 6.22 12.48
C LYS A 100 -2.25 5.56 11.85
N TRP A 101 -2.09 4.47 11.10
CA TRP A 101 -3.18 3.86 10.34
C TRP A 101 -3.55 2.47 10.83
N PHE A 102 -2.89 1.42 10.32
CA PHE A 102 -3.35 0.04 10.46
C PHE A 102 -2.64 -0.73 11.57
N GLY A 103 -1.63 -0.17 12.22
CA GLY A 103 -0.88 -0.91 13.23
C GLY A 103 -0.04 -2.03 12.62
N VAL A 104 0.33 -2.97 13.49
CA VAL A 104 1.00 -4.24 13.16
C VAL A 104 0.23 -5.04 12.10
N SER A 105 -1.09 -4.88 12.03
CA SER A 105 -1.93 -5.53 11.01
C SER A 105 -1.64 -5.08 9.58
N SER A 106 -0.88 -3.99 9.39
CA SER A 106 -0.40 -3.55 8.07
C SER A 106 0.47 -4.58 7.35
N LEU A 107 1.17 -5.46 8.08
CA LEU A 107 1.88 -6.61 7.49
C LEU A 107 0.93 -7.59 6.80
N LEU A 108 -0.22 -7.85 7.42
CA LEU A 108 -1.26 -8.68 6.80
C LEU A 108 -1.81 -7.96 5.58
N LEU A 109 -2.09 -6.65 5.66
CA LEU A 109 -2.54 -5.88 4.51
C LEU A 109 -1.57 -5.97 3.33
N ALA A 110 -0.27 -5.79 3.56
CA ALA A 110 0.75 -5.92 2.52
C ALA A 110 0.82 -7.34 1.94
N PHE A 111 0.74 -8.37 2.79
CA PHE A 111 0.70 -9.76 2.36
C PHE A 111 -0.53 -10.10 1.52
N TYR A 112 -1.72 -9.67 1.94
CA TYR A 112 -2.96 -9.87 1.17
C TYR A 112 -2.99 -9.04 -0.10
N GLY A 113 -2.40 -7.84 -0.09
CA GLY A 113 -2.20 -7.03 -1.29
C GLY A 113 -1.32 -7.73 -2.33
N LEU A 114 -0.24 -8.38 -1.89
CA LEU A 114 0.64 -9.16 -2.75
C LEU A 114 -0.12 -10.33 -3.41
N LEU A 115 -0.92 -11.04 -2.63
CA LEU A 115 -1.74 -12.12 -3.14
C LEU A 115 -2.87 -11.64 -4.06
N ALA A 116 -3.43 -10.46 -3.79
CA ALA A 116 -4.40 -9.82 -4.68
C ALA A 116 -3.76 -9.46 -6.03
N GLY A 117 -2.52 -8.94 -6.04
CA GLY A 117 -1.76 -8.67 -7.25
C GLY A 117 -1.48 -9.94 -8.07
N LEU A 118 -1.05 -11.01 -7.41
CA LEU A 118 -0.87 -12.33 -8.06
C LEU A 118 -2.19 -12.88 -8.63
N ARG A 119 -3.31 -12.70 -7.92
CA ARG A 119 -4.63 -13.08 -8.40
C ARG A 119 -5.04 -12.29 -9.64
N LEU A 120 -4.73 -11.00 -9.68
CA LEU A 120 -5.02 -10.12 -10.82
C LEU A 120 -4.23 -10.54 -12.07
N MET A 121 -3.03 -11.08 -11.88
CA MET A 121 -2.21 -11.70 -12.93
C MET A 121 -2.71 -13.10 -13.35
N ARG A 122 -3.89 -13.55 -12.87
CA ARG A 122 -4.46 -14.90 -13.08
C ARG A 122 -3.55 -16.04 -12.61
N VAL A 123 -2.59 -15.78 -11.73
CA VAL A 123 -1.84 -16.84 -11.06
C VAL A 123 -2.82 -17.56 -10.13
N ARG A 124 -2.84 -18.89 -10.17
CA ARG A 124 -3.65 -19.71 -9.25
C ARG A 124 -3.11 -19.59 -7.83
N VAL A 125 -3.49 -18.52 -7.14
CA VAL A 125 -3.35 -18.40 -5.68
C VAL A 125 -4.45 -19.22 -5.01
N SER A 126 -4.08 -19.92 -3.93
CA SER A 126 -4.99 -20.77 -3.14
C SER A 126 -6.17 -19.98 -2.55
N LYS A 127 -7.08 -20.64 -1.81
CA LYS A 127 -8.26 -19.99 -1.22
C LYS A 127 -7.85 -18.95 -0.15
N LEU A 128 -7.55 -17.73 -0.61
CA LEU A 128 -7.04 -16.59 0.17
C LEU A 128 -7.82 -16.29 1.44
N GLY A 129 -9.15 -16.42 1.38
CA GLY A 129 -10.02 -16.16 2.53
C GLY A 129 -9.77 -17.10 3.72
N LYS A 130 -9.44 -18.37 3.47
CA LYS A 130 -9.14 -19.32 4.56
C LYS A 130 -7.77 -19.04 5.17
N GLY A 131 -6.79 -18.72 4.33
CA GLY A 131 -5.45 -18.30 4.77
C GLY A 131 -5.50 -17.09 5.71
N PHE A 132 -6.34 -16.10 5.41
CA PHE A 132 -6.54 -14.91 6.26
C PHE A 132 -6.92 -15.26 7.69
N VAL A 133 -7.95 -16.09 7.83
CA VAL A 133 -8.46 -16.49 9.14
C VAL A 133 -7.42 -17.30 9.91
N TYR A 134 -6.70 -18.22 9.24
CA TYR A 134 -5.63 -18.98 9.89
C TYR A 134 -4.44 -18.11 10.32
N SER A 135 -4.01 -17.17 9.48
CA SER A 135 -2.92 -16.25 9.82
C SER A 135 -3.30 -15.33 10.97
N ALA A 136 -4.51 -14.76 10.98
CA ALA A 136 -4.99 -13.92 12.08
C ALA A 136 -5.10 -14.70 13.40
N PHE A 137 -5.62 -15.94 13.33
CA PHE A 137 -5.68 -16.84 14.49
C PHE A 137 -4.29 -17.15 15.04
N LEU A 138 -3.33 -17.55 14.19
CA LEU A 138 -1.95 -17.81 14.59
C LEU A 138 -1.28 -16.57 15.19
N PHE A 139 -1.56 -15.38 14.65
CA PHE A 139 -0.98 -14.13 15.17
C PHE A 139 -1.44 -13.83 16.60
N ILE A 140 -2.75 -13.97 16.86
CA ILE A 140 -3.32 -13.84 18.21
C ILE A 140 -2.74 -14.92 19.13
N TRP A 141 -2.66 -16.15 18.65
CA TRP A 141 -2.16 -17.27 19.44
C TRP A 141 -0.69 -17.11 19.84
N ILE A 142 0.17 -16.69 18.91
CA ILE A 142 1.60 -16.40 19.16
C ILE A 142 1.75 -15.24 20.15
N SER A 143 0.93 -14.19 20.03
CA SER A 143 0.95 -13.06 20.97
C SER A 143 0.64 -13.51 22.39
N ILE A 144 -0.39 -14.35 22.57
CA ILE A 144 -0.76 -14.91 23.88
C ILE A 144 0.36 -15.82 24.40
N PHE A 145 0.91 -16.69 23.56
CA PHE A 145 1.99 -17.61 23.92
C PHE A 145 3.23 -16.87 24.46
N PHE A 146 3.69 -15.84 23.75
CA PHE A 146 4.82 -15.02 24.22
C PHE A 146 4.46 -14.21 25.47
N GLY A 147 3.22 -13.73 25.58
CA GLY A 147 2.72 -13.10 26.81
C GLY A 147 2.91 -14.00 28.03
N PHE A 148 2.62 -15.30 27.93
CA PHE A 148 2.85 -16.25 29.03
C PHE A 148 4.33 -16.54 29.31
N ILE A 149 5.19 -16.60 28.28
CA ILE A 149 6.62 -16.83 28.47
C ILE A 149 7.29 -15.64 29.17
N PHE A 150 6.93 -14.41 28.80
CA PHE A 150 7.57 -13.20 29.32
C PHE A 150 6.90 -12.65 30.58
N ALA A 151 5.62 -12.92 30.82
CA ALA A 151 4.95 -12.53 32.08
C ALA A 151 5.38 -13.39 33.29
N GLY A 152 6.06 -14.51 33.05
CA GLY A 152 6.59 -15.41 34.08
C GLY A 152 8.05 -15.14 34.50
N GLN A 153 8.68 -14.08 33.98
CA GLN A 153 10.00 -13.57 34.42
C GLN A 153 9.83 -12.20 35.08
#